data_AF-A0A356F4J4-F1
#
_entry.id   AF-A0A356F4J4-F1
#
_cell.length_a   1.000
_cell.length_b   1.000
_cell.length_c   1.000
_cell.angle_alpha   90.00
_cell.angle_beta   90.00
_cell.angle_gamma   90.00
#
_symmetry.space_group_name_H-M   'P 1'
#
loop_
_entity.id
_entity.type
_entity.pdbx_description
1 polymer ?
#
loop_
_entity_poly.entity_id
_entity_poly.type
_entity_poly.pdbx_seq_one_letter_code
_entity_poly.pdbx_strand_id
1 'polypeptide(L)'
;GRSMIEMLGVLAIIGVLSVGGIAGYSKAMEQYKLNKVLNQYSHLLQGLIEYGGKMRNSGNYDVQLGDAVNAIGLIPSTWHYLNSSGLQNFQDDIGNTVHIVSREGDLVFNLSLHANDAQFSSKTCVNFFQYIFQPLHSTFKRIVMFDMNSVNPNQWYFGDSLCSNYNCLNNMTLSAMHNACGYCAEREGSGCFMVIQF
;
A
#
# COMPACT_ATOMS: atom_id res chain seq x y z
N GLY A 1 -56.94 7.31 15.98
CA GLY A 1 -55.92 7.91 15.12
C GLY A 1 -54.67 8.10 15.94
N ARG A 2 -53.51 7.60 15.49
CA ARG A 2 -52.25 7.95 16.15
C ARG A 2 -51.91 9.40 15.81
N SER A 3 -51.50 10.17 16.81
CA SER A 3 -51.17 11.58 16.64
C SER A 3 -50.04 11.73 15.62
N MET A 4 -50.19 12.66 14.66
CA MET A 4 -49.16 12.96 13.65
C MET A 4 -47.77 13.19 14.26
N ILE A 5 -47.70 13.66 15.50
CA ILE A 5 -46.46 13.91 16.24
C ILE A 5 -45.72 12.63 16.66
N GLU A 6 -46.44 11.54 16.94
CA GLU A 6 -45.82 10.23 17.26
C GLU A 6 -45.19 9.61 16.01
N MET A 7 -45.79 9.85 14.84
CA MET A 7 -45.30 9.33 13.56
C MET A 7 -44.04 10.08 13.09
N LEU A 8 -43.96 11.39 13.36
CA LEU A 8 -42.77 12.20 13.10
C LEU A 8 -41.59 11.81 13.99
N GLY A 9 -41.83 11.48 15.26
CA GLY A 9 -40.77 11.02 16.18
C GLY A 9 -40.13 9.69 15.73
N VAL A 10 -40.95 8.74 15.26
CA VAL A 10 -40.45 7.47 14.71
C VAL A 10 -39.66 7.68 13.42
N LEU A 11 -40.12 8.55 12.53
CA LEU A 11 -39.39 8.89 11.29
C LEU A 11 -38.03 9.55 11.57
N ALA A 12 -37.94 10.42 12.57
CA ALA A 12 -36.68 11.04 12.96
C ALA A 12 -35.66 10.01 13.50
N ILE A 13 -36.11 9.06 14.33
CA ILE A 13 -35.25 7.98 14.85
C ILE A 13 -34.77 7.07 13.73
N ILE A 14 -35.65 6.70 12.79
CA ILE A 14 -35.28 5.90 11.61
C ILE A 14 -34.26 6.67 10.76
N GLY A 15 -34.44 7.97 10.55
CA GLY A 15 -33.50 8.82 9.82
C GLY A 15 -32.10 8.80 10.43
N VAL A 16 -31.97 9.02 11.74
CA VAL A 16 -30.66 9.05 12.42
C VAL A 16 -30.01 7.66 12.44
N LEU A 17 -30.77 6.60 12.72
CA LEU A 17 -30.24 5.23 12.72
C LEU A 17 -29.82 4.76 11.32
N SER A 18 -30.52 5.19 10.27
CA SER A 18 -30.17 4.86 8.89
C SER A 18 -28.86 5.55 8.48
N VAL A 19 -28.71 6.84 8.76
CA VAL A 19 -27.48 7.59 8.44
C VAL A 19 -26.30 7.07 9.27
N GLY A 20 -26.49 6.82 10.57
CA GLY A 20 -25.47 6.25 11.44
C GLY A 20 -25.08 4.81 11.07
N GLY A 21 -26.05 3.98 10.68
CA GLY A 21 -25.83 2.59 10.24
C GLY A 21 -25.08 2.51 8.91
N ILE A 22 -25.44 3.36 7.94
CA ILE A 22 -24.76 3.42 6.63
C ILE A 22 -23.31 3.94 6.78
N ALA A 23 -23.10 4.99 7.57
CA ALA A 23 -21.76 5.52 7.84
C ALA A 23 -20.87 4.51 8.60
N GLY A 24 -21.45 3.83 9.59
CA GLY A 24 -20.76 2.78 10.34
C GLY A 24 -20.40 1.57 9.47
N TYR A 25 -21.33 1.10 8.63
CA TYR A 25 -21.09 0.02 7.68
C TYR A 25 -19.99 0.38 6.66
N SER A 26 -20.04 1.60 6.10
CA SER A 26 -19.03 2.08 5.16
C SER A 26 -17.63 2.04 5.77
N LYS A 27 -17.47 2.53 7.00
CA LYS A 27 -16.20 2.52 7.73
C LYS A 27 -15.72 1.11 8.06
N ALA A 28 -16.62 0.20 8.44
CA ALA A 28 -16.27 -1.19 8.71
C ALA A 28 -15.83 -1.92 7.43
N MET A 29 -16.49 -1.67 6.30
CA MET A 29 -16.12 -2.24 5.01
C MET A 29 -14.78 -1.70 4.51
N GLU A 30 -14.49 -0.43 4.75
CA GLU A 30 -13.19 0.18 4.45
C GLU A 30 -12.05 -0.52 5.24
N GLN A 31 -12.24 -0.71 6.55
CA GLN A 31 -11.28 -1.43 7.39
C GLN A 31 -11.12 -2.89 6.96
N TYR A 32 -12.21 -3.57 6.59
CA TYR A 32 -12.17 -4.92 6.07
C TYR A 32 -11.31 -5.02 4.80
N LYS A 33 -11.50 -4.10 3.84
CA LYS A 33 -10.68 -4.04 2.61
C LYS A 33 -9.21 -3.82 2.93
N LEU A 34 -8.90 -2.88 3.82
CA LEU A 34 -7.52 -2.60 4.24
C LEU A 34 -6.86 -3.82 4.89
N ASN A 35 -7.54 -4.46 5.85
CA ASN A 35 -7.00 -5.63 6.53
C ASN A 35 -6.77 -6.80 5.56
N LYS A 36 -7.69 -7.02 4.62
CA LYS A 36 -7.54 -8.05 3.58
C LYS A 36 -6.29 -7.79 2.73
N VAL A 37 -6.13 -6.56 2.27
CA VAL A 37 -4.98 -6.18 1.43
C VAL A 37 -3.67 -6.27 2.22
N LEU A 38 -3.60 -5.73 3.44
CA LEU A 38 -2.39 -5.84 4.26
C LEU A 38 -1.99 -7.31 4.48
N ASN A 39 -2.95 -8.19 4.74
CA ASN A 39 -2.66 -9.62 4.88
C ASN A 39 -2.10 -10.24 3.59
N GLN A 40 -2.69 -9.93 2.43
CA GLN A 40 -2.19 -10.38 1.13
C GLN A 40 -0.75 -9.90 0.87
N TYR A 41 -0.46 -8.62 1.13
CA TYR A 41 0.88 -8.07 0.96
C TYR A 41 1.88 -8.65 1.95
N SER A 42 1.49 -8.89 3.21
CA SER A 42 2.37 -9.53 4.18
C SER A 42 2.80 -10.92 3.72
N HIS A 43 1.88 -11.73 3.16
CA HIS A 43 2.22 -13.05 2.60
C HIS A 43 3.14 -12.94 1.38
N LEU A 44 2.85 -12.01 0.47
CA LEU A 44 3.70 -11.77 -0.71
C LEU A 44 5.11 -11.34 -0.31
N LEU A 45 5.23 -10.35 0.59
CA LEU A 45 6.52 -9.84 1.05
C LEU A 45 7.30 -10.90 1.82
N GLN A 46 6.64 -11.72 2.64
CA GLN A 46 7.30 -12.85 3.32
C GLN A 46 7.92 -13.83 2.31
N GLY A 47 7.17 -14.18 1.25
CA GLY A 47 7.71 -15.01 0.17
C GLY A 47 8.85 -14.35 -0.59
N LEU A 48 8.77 -13.04 -0.83
CA LEU A 48 9.86 -12.28 -1.46
C LEU A 48 11.11 -12.23 -0.58
N ILE A 49 10.98 -12.16 0.74
CA ILE A 49 12.12 -12.26 1.67
C ILE A 49 12.76 -13.65 1.58
N GLU A 50 11.94 -14.71 1.55
CA GLU A 50 12.41 -16.09 1.53
C GLU A 50 13.09 -16.48 0.21
N TYR A 51 12.46 -16.15 -0.93
CA TYR A 51 12.91 -16.57 -2.25
C TYR A 51 13.70 -15.49 -3.01
N GLY A 52 13.64 -14.24 -2.56
CA GLY A 52 14.18 -13.08 -3.28
C GLY A 52 15.67 -13.17 -3.56
N GLY A 53 16.44 -13.74 -2.63
CA GLY A 53 17.88 -13.96 -2.83
C GLY A 53 18.22 -14.78 -4.08
N LYS A 54 17.34 -15.71 -4.48
CA LYS A 54 17.52 -16.56 -5.68
C LYS A 54 17.07 -15.88 -6.97
N MET A 55 16.28 -14.80 -6.86
CA MET A 55 15.74 -14.05 -8.00
C MET A 55 16.58 -12.81 -8.33
N ARG A 56 17.54 -12.45 -7.46
CA ARG A 56 18.46 -11.34 -7.68
C ARG A 56 19.36 -11.61 -8.89
N ASN A 57 19.49 -10.58 -9.71
CA ASN A 57 20.30 -10.51 -10.91
C ASN A 57 21.13 -9.22 -10.88
N SER A 58 22.45 -9.36 -11.05
CA SER A 58 23.43 -8.26 -11.01
C SER A 58 23.74 -7.66 -12.39
N GLY A 59 22.88 -7.92 -13.39
CA GLY A 59 22.99 -7.32 -14.70
C GLY A 59 22.70 -5.82 -14.70
N ASN A 60 23.09 -5.15 -15.78
CA ASN A 60 22.93 -3.70 -15.96
C ASN A 60 21.49 -3.26 -16.28
N TYR A 61 20.55 -4.19 -16.36
CA TYR A 61 19.16 -3.95 -16.73
C TYR A 61 18.22 -4.59 -15.73
N ASP A 62 17.06 -3.95 -15.53
CA ASP A 62 16.00 -4.49 -14.71
C ASP A 62 15.51 -5.83 -15.26
N VAL A 63 15.48 -6.84 -14.41
CA VAL A 63 14.88 -8.14 -14.73
C VAL A 63 13.49 -8.19 -14.13
N GLN A 64 12.49 -8.38 -14.99
CA GLN A 64 11.09 -8.54 -14.62
C GLN A 64 10.91 -9.87 -13.88
N LEU A 65 10.34 -9.84 -12.68
CA LEU A 65 10.16 -11.03 -11.84
C LEU A 65 8.70 -11.45 -11.68
N GLY A 66 7.74 -10.71 -12.25
CA GLY A 66 6.31 -10.98 -12.08
C GLY A 66 5.90 -12.38 -12.51
N ASP A 67 6.36 -12.88 -13.66
CA ASP A 67 6.04 -14.24 -14.11
C ASP A 67 6.62 -15.31 -13.17
N ALA A 68 7.84 -15.09 -12.67
CA ALA A 68 8.49 -16.01 -11.73
C ALA A 68 7.75 -16.04 -10.39
N VAL A 69 7.43 -14.87 -9.83
CA VAL A 69 6.69 -14.71 -8.56
C VAL A 69 5.28 -15.31 -8.67
N ASN A 70 4.62 -15.16 -9.82
CA ASN A 70 3.34 -15.79 -10.10
C ASN A 70 3.45 -17.32 -10.21
N ALA A 71 4.47 -17.84 -10.89
CA ALA A 71 4.68 -19.27 -11.08
C ALA A 71 4.95 -20.02 -9.76
N ILE A 72 5.58 -19.38 -8.77
CA ILE A 72 5.79 -19.94 -7.43
C ILE A 72 4.61 -19.69 -6.49
N GLY A 73 3.52 -19.10 -6.97
CA GLY A 73 2.26 -18.95 -6.23
C GLY A 73 2.27 -17.88 -5.13
N LEU A 74 3.16 -16.87 -5.21
CA LEU A 74 3.19 -15.78 -4.23
C LEU A 74 2.13 -14.70 -4.48
N ILE A 75 1.64 -14.58 -5.72
CA ILE A 75 0.60 -13.60 -6.06
C ILE A 75 -0.76 -14.12 -5.59
N PRO A 76 -1.53 -13.34 -4.82
CA PRO A 76 -2.88 -13.71 -4.44
C PRO A 76 -3.76 -13.98 -5.66
N SER A 77 -4.59 -15.02 -5.60
CA SER A 77 -5.45 -15.43 -6.72
C SER A 77 -6.51 -14.41 -7.11
N THR A 78 -6.79 -13.42 -6.26
CA THR A 78 -7.75 -12.35 -6.54
C THR A 78 -7.15 -11.19 -7.32
N TRP A 79 -5.81 -11.14 -7.45
CA TRP A 79 -5.13 -10.07 -8.16
C TRP A 79 -5.21 -10.28 -9.68
N HIS A 80 -5.27 -9.18 -10.41
CA HIS A 80 -5.34 -9.20 -11.87
C HIS A 80 -3.96 -9.02 -12.46
N TYR A 81 -3.55 -9.96 -13.32
CA TYR A 81 -2.31 -9.83 -14.06
C TYR A 81 -2.47 -8.84 -15.21
N LEU A 82 -1.70 -7.76 -15.17
CA LEU A 82 -1.69 -6.69 -16.15
C LEU A 82 -0.38 -6.77 -16.94
N ASN A 83 -0.39 -7.58 -18.01
CA ASN A 83 0.73 -7.61 -18.94
C ASN A 83 0.55 -6.53 -20.01
N SER A 84 1.13 -5.36 -19.77
CA SER A 84 1.14 -4.25 -20.73
C SER A 84 2.58 -3.87 -21.05
N SER A 85 2.92 -3.81 -22.34
CA SER A 85 4.25 -3.40 -22.82
C SER A 85 5.43 -4.16 -22.22
N GLY A 86 5.24 -5.42 -21.81
CA GLY A 86 6.28 -6.26 -21.20
C GLY A 86 6.53 -5.99 -19.70
N LEU A 87 5.73 -5.12 -19.08
CA LEU A 87 5.71 -4.91 -17.64
C LEU A 87 4.78 -5.95 -17.02
N GLN A 88 5.34 -6.85 -16.20
CA GLN A 88 4.63 -7.95 -15.55
C GLN A 88 3.95 -7.44 -14.26
N ASN A 89 2.98 -6.54 -14.43
CA ASN A 89 2.31 -5.86 -13.31
C ASN A 89 1.14 -6.68 -12.76
N PHE A 90 0.81 -6.46 -11.48
CA PHE A 90 -0.38 -7.02 -10.86
C PHE A 90 -1.21 -5.91 -10.23
N GLN A 91 -2.53 -5.97 -10.39
CA GLN A 91 -3.46 -5.09 -9.69
C GLN A 91 -4.12 -5.82 -8.54
N ASP A 92 -4.08 -5.22 -7.35
CA ASP A 92 -4.72 -5.76 -6.15
C ASP A 92 -6.23 -5.47 -6.06
N ASP A 93 -6.87 -6.00 -5.02
CA ASP A 93 -8.31 -5.90 -4.79
C ASP A 93 -8.82 -4.46 -4.58
N ILE A 94 -7.94 -3.50 -4.32
CA ILE A 94 -8.27 -2.09 -4.11
C ILE A 94 -7.72 -1.17 -5.21
N GLY A 95 -7.16 -1.74 -6.27
CA GLY A 95 -6.72 -1.05 -7.46
C GLY A 95 -5.25 -0.65 -7.47
N ASN A 96 -4.48 -0.89 -6.39
CA ASN A 96 -3.05 -0.61 -6.42
C ASN A 96 -2.35 -1.53 -7.40
N THR A 97 -1.28 -1.03 -8.01
CA THR A 97 -0.48 -1.80 -8.95
C THR A 97 0.87 -2.14 -8.35
N VAL A 98 1.28 -3.39 -8.46
CA VAL A 98 2.54 -3.93 -7.98
C VAL A 98 3.39 -4.37 -9.15
N HIS A 99 4.68 -4.10 -9.05
CA HIS A 99 5.67 -4.47 -10.03
C HIS A 99 6.97 -4.90 -9.33
N ILE A 100 7.45 -6.10 -9.62
CA ILE A 100 8.58 -6.72 -8.92
C ILE A 100 9.70 -6.93 -9.92
N VAL A 101 10.88 -6.39 -9.60
CA VAL A 101 12.06 -6.49 -10.44
C VAL A 101 13.31 -6.81 -9.63
N SER A 102 14.30 -7.37 -10.31
CA SER A 102 15.68 -7.29 -9.85
C SER A 102 16.38 -6.12 -10.53
N ARG A 103 16.96 -5.21 -9.75
CA ARG A 103 17.68 -4.02 -10.23
C ARG A 103 19.01 -3.92 -9.50
N GLU A 104 20.11 -3.88 -10.26
CA GLU A 104 21.48 -3.69 -9.71
C GLU A 104 21.84 -4.71 -8.61
N GLY A 105 21.39 -5.96 -8.75
CA GLY A 105 21.61 -7.02 -7.75
C GLY A 105 20.64 -7.01 -6.56
N ASP A 106 19.75 -6.03 -6.48
CA ASP A 106 18.74 -5.94 -5.43
C ASP A 106 17.36 -6.34 -5.90
N LEU A 107 16.56 -6.85 -4.96
CA LEU A 107 15.14 -7.07 -5.18
C LEU A 107 14.42 -5.74 -4.93
N VAL A 108 13.58 -5.34 -5.88
CA VAL A 108 12.80 -4.10 -5.80
C VAL A 108 11.32 -4.42 -5.99
N PHE A 109 10.52 -3.98 -5.02
CA PHE A 109 9.08 -4.04 -5.03
C PHE A 109 8.54 -2.63 -5.23
N ASN A 110 8.02 -2.36 -6.43
CA ASN A 110 7.37 -1.10 -6.75
C ASN A 110 5.88 -1.24 -6.47
N LEU A 111 5.35 -0.34 -5.66
CA LEU A 111 3.93 -0.25 -5.31
C LEU A 111 3.41 1.12 -5.73
N SER A 112 2.42 1.14 -6.61
CA SER A 112 1.72 2.35 -7.00
C SER A 112 0.32 2.37 -6.41
N LEU A 113 0.05 3.35 -5.55
CA LEU A 113 -1.24 3.54 -4.93
C LEU A 113 -2.18 4.23 -5.93
N HIS A 114 -3.25 3.52 -6.27
CA HIS A 114 -4.22 3.91 -7.29
C HIS A 114 -5.65 3.87 -6.76
N ALA A 115 -5.84 3.98 -5.45
CA ALA A 115 -7.17 4.03 -4.91
C ALA A 115 -7.88 5.29 -5.47
N ASN A 116 -9.10 5.10 -5.98
CA ASN A 116 -9.94 6.16 -6.56
C ASN A 116 -10.32 7.29 -5.57
N ASP A 117 -9.87 7.16 -4.32
CA ASP A 117 -10.10 8.07 -3.22
C ASP A 117 -8.74 8.38 -2.57
N ALA A 118 -8.37 9.66 -2.55
CA ALA A 118 -7.08 10.11 -2.03
C ALA A 118 -6.95 9.89 -0.50
N GLN A 119 -8.06 10.03 0.24
CA GLN A 119 -8.05 9.79 1.68
C GLN A 119 -7.83 8.31 1.99
N PHE A 120 -8.46 7.42 1.23
CA PHE A 120 -8.27 5.98 1.33
C PHE A 120 -6.86 5.57 0.91
N SER A 121 -6.29 6.19 -0.14
CA SER A 121 -4.90 5.99 -0.54
C SER A 121 -3.93 6.39 0.58
N SER A 122 -4.11 7.57 1.17
CA SER A 122 -3.29 8.06 2.29
C SER A 122 -3.37 7.11 3.49
N LYS A 123 -4.58 6.68 3.85
CA LYS A 123 -4.77 5.70 4.93
C LYS A 123 -4.14 4.34 4.60
N THR A 124 -4.24 3.88 3.36
CA THR A 124 -3.59 2.64 2.90
C THR A 124 -2.07 2.75 3.07
N CYS A 125 -1.48 3.85 2.61
CA CYS A 125 -0.06 4.15 2.77
C CYS A 125 0.38 4.14 4.25
N VAL A 126 -0.34 4.84 5.12
CA VAL A 126 0.00 4.89 6.57
C VAL A 126 -0.05 3.49 7.18
N ASN A 127 -1.04 2.68 6.82
CA ASN A 127 -1.14 1.30 7.30
C ASN A 127 0.00 0.42 6.78
N PHE A 128 0.46 0.59 5.53
CA PHE A 128 1.64 -0.10 5.03
C PHE A 128 2.87 0.23 5.88
N PHE A 129 3.10 1.52 6.17
CA PHE A 129 4.21 1.91 7.05
C PHE A 129 4.08 1.30 8.44
N GLN A 130 2.90 1.42 9.05
CA GLN A 130 2.68 1.02 10.45
C GLN A 130 2.72 -0.50 10.66
N TYR A 131 2.13 -1.27 9.75
CA TYR A 131 1.89 -2.70 9.97
C TYR A 131 2.81 -3.62 9.17
N ILE A 132 3.53 -3.09 8.18
CA ILE A 132 4.41 -3.88 7.33
C ILE A 132 5.82 -3.30 7.33
N PHE A 133 6.00 -2.04 6.92
CA PHE A 133 7.33 -1.51 6.65
C PHE A 133 8.14 -1.22 7.91
N GLN A 134 7.55 -0.57 8.91
CA GLN A 134 8.22 -0.33 10.18
C GLN A 134 8.50 -1.65 10.91
N PRO A 135 7.57 -2.62 11.05
CA PRO A 135 7.90 -3.91 11.68
C PRO A 135 9.02 -4.70 10.98
N LEU A 136 9.14 -4.56 9.66
CA LEU A 136 10.18 -5.20 8.84
C LEU A 136 11.37 -4.25 8.55
N HIS A 137 11.59 -3.24 9.39
CA HIS A 137 12.61 -2.20 9.19
C HIS A 137 14.02 -2.73 8.90
N SER A 138 14.40 -3.87 9.48
CA SER A 138 15.72 -4.48 9.29
C SER A 138 15.87 -5.23 7.95
N THR A 139 14.76 -5.54 7.29
CA THR A 139 14.73 -6.27 6.01
C THR A 139 15.00 -5.33 4.84
N PHE A 140 14.46 -4.11 4.88
CA PHE A 140 14.56 -3.18 3.76
C PHE A 140 15.85 -2.39 3.82
N LYS A 141 16.50 -2.17 2.68
CA LYS A 141 17.55 -1.14 2.55
C LYS A 141 16.92 0.25 2.63
N ARG A 142 15.90 0.49 1.81
CA ARG A 142 15.18 1.76 1.76
C ARG A 142 13.80 1.64 1.13
N ILE A 143 12.95 2.62 1.46
CA ILE A 143 11.65 2.89 0.87
C ILE A 143 11.67 4.33 0.40
N VAL A 144 11.50 4.53 -0.91
CA VAL A 144 11.50 5.85 -1.53
C VAL A 144 10.11 6.14 -2.08
N MET A 145 9.57 7.30 -1.71
CA MET A 145 8.30 7.78 -2.22
C MET A 145 8.51 8.84 -3.31
N PHE A 146 7.72 8.78 -4.38
CA PHE A 146 7.69 9.81 -5.42
C PHE A 146 6.27 10.02 -5.97
N ASP A 147 6.04 11.19 -6.56
CA ASP A 147 4.83 11.50 -7.33
C ASP A 147 5.16 11.62 -8.82
N MET A 148 4.15 11.83 -9.68
CA MET A 148 4.37 12.03 -11.12
C MET A 148 5.20 13.27 -11.46
N ASN A 149 5.42 14.19 -10.52
CA ASN A 149 6.08 15.47 -10.77
C ASN A 149 7.56 15.47 -10.33
N SER A 150 7.94 14.76 -9.28
CA SER A 150 9.35 14.65 -8.85
C SER A 150 9.60 13.57 -7.79
N VAL A 151 10.89 13.25 -7.62
CA VAL A 151 11.40 12.54 -6.44
C VAL A 151 11.72 13.57 -5.35
N ASN A 152 11.23 13.35 -4.13
CA ASN A 152 11.59 14.17 -2.97
C ASN A 152 12.56 13.40 -2.05
N PRO A 153 13.85 13.81 -1.96
CA PRO A 153 14.83 13.16 -1.09
C PRO A 153 14.43 13.12 0.39
N ASN A 154 13.57 14.04 0.84
CA ASN A 154 13.09 14.06 2.22
C ASN A 154 12.11 12.91 2.53
N GLN A 155 11.59 12.24 1.50
CA GLN A 155 10.66 11.12 1.60
C GLN A 155 11.36 9.76 1.38
N TRP A 156 12.63 9.69 1.77
CA TRP A 156 13.43 8.48 1.75
C TRP A 156 13.54 7.95 3.16
N TYR A 157 13.14 6.70 3.36
CA TYR A 157 13.16 6.00 4.63
C TYR A 157 14.07 4.79 4.52
N PHE A 158 14.90 4.56 5.52
CA PHE A 158 15.97 3.57 5.46
C PHE A 158 15.81 2.53 6.55
N GLY A 159 16.19 1.30 6.24
CA GLY A 159 16.31 0.27 7.25
C GLY A 159 17.60 0.39 8.05
N ASP A 160 17.73 -0.47 9.07
CA ASP A 160 18.74 -0.34 10.12
C ASP A 160 20.18 -0.27 9.61
N SER A 161 20.47 -0.98 8.52
CA SER A 161 21.83 -1.06 7.96
C SER A 161 22.33 0.27 7.39
N LEU A 162 21.43 1.19 7.02
CA LEU A 162 21.76 2.43 6.34
C LEU A 162 21.32 3.69 7.09
N CYS A 163 20.41 3.59 8.06
CA CYS A 163 19.65 4.75 8.51
C CYS A 163 20.36 5.71 9.48
N SER A 164 21.60 5.44 9.92
CA SER A 164 22.27 6.20 11.01
C SER A 164 22.23 7.73 10.89
N ASN A 165 22.26 8.29 9.67
CA ASN A 165 22.17 9.73 9.41
C ASN A 165 20.92 10.13 8.59
N TYR A 166 19.96 9.22 8.45
CA TYR A 166 18.79 9.37 7.58
C TYR A 166 17.49 9.06 8.35
N ASN A 167 16.34 9.21 7.68
CA ASN A 167 15.06 8.85 8.29
C ASN A 167 15.00 7.31 8.48
N CYS A 168 15.09 6.84 9.72
CA CYS A 168 15.01 5.42 10.04
C CYS A 168 13.55 4.91 10.04
N LEU A 169 13.33 3.73 9.48
CA LEU A 169 12.04 3.03 9.57
C LEU A 169 11.74 2.58 11.01
N ASN A 170 12.75 2.14 11.77
CA ASN A 170 12.57 1.57 13.10
C ASN A 170 11.93 2.52 14.12
N ASN A 171 12.21 3.83 14.03
CA ASN A 171 11.74 4.86 14.95
C ASN A 171 10.74 5.81 14.30
N MET A 172 10.21 5.44 13.13
CA MET A 172 9.24 6.25 12.41
C MET A 172 7.98 6.43 13.26
N THR A 173 7.62 7.69 13.53
CA THR A 173 6.41 8.02 14.30
C THR A 173 5.19 8.02 13.40
N LEU A 174 4.00 7.85 13.98
CA LEU A 174 2.73 7.94 13.24
C LEU A 174 2.60 9.30 12.50
N SER A 175 3.05 10.40 13.11
CA SER A 175 3.07 11.72 12.48
C SER A 175 4.00 11.75 11.25
N ALA A 176 5.17 11.11 11.34
CA ALA A 176 6.07 10.98 10.20
C ALA A 176 5.45 10.13 9.08
N MET A 177 4.68 9.08 9.39
CA MET A 177 3.95 8.29 8.39
C MET A 177 2.87 9.10 7.69
N HIS A 178 2.10 9.90 8.44
CA HIS A 178 1.15 10.82 7.84
C HIS A 178 1.82 11.85 6.94
N ASN A 179 2.96 12.41 7.34
CA ASN A 179 3.73 13.33 6.50
C ASN A 179 4.22 12.64 5.21
N ALA A 180 4.75 11.42 5.33
CA ALA A 180 5.21 10.60 4.21
C ALA A 180 4.10 10.38 3.18
N CYS A 181 2.95 9.92 3.65
CA CYS A 181 1.80 9.60 2.81
C CYS A 181 1.11 10.85 2.28
N GLY A 182 1.07 11.94 3.04
CA GLY A 182 0.55 13.24 2.59
C GLY A 182 1.33 13.88 1.45
N TYR A 183 2.56 13.42 1.19
CA TYR A 183 3.35 13.91 0.06
C TYR A 183 2.69 13.64 -1.30
N CYS A 184 2.18 12.41 -1.52
CA CYS A 184 1.57 12.02 -2.79
C CYS A 184 0.18 11.39 -2.66
N ALA A 185 -0.12 10.65 -1.60
CA ALA A 185 -1.36 9.87 -1.52
C ALA A 185 -2.61 10.75 -1.31
N GLU A 186 -2.45 11.96 -0.79
CA GLU A 186 -3.56 12.90 -0.53
C GLU A 186 -3.92 13.79 -1.73
N ARG A 187 -3.14 13.74 -2.82
CA ARG A 187 -3.37 14.56 -4.02
C ARG A 187 -4.00 13.71 -5.13
N GLU A 188 -5.26 14.01 -5.45
CA GLU A 188 -5.93 13.40 -6.61
C GLU A 188 -5.13 13.61 -7.90
N GLY A 189 -4.98 12.55 -8.69
CA GLY A 189 -4.29 12.58 -9.98
C GLY A 189 -2.76 12.73 -9.92
N SER A 190 -2.14 12.80 -8.73
CA SER A 190 -0.69 12.96 -8.60
C SER A 190 0.12 11.68 -8.81
N GLY A 191 -0.53 10.51 -8.70
CA GLY A 191 0.09 9.17 -8.77
C GLY A 191 1.11 8.95 -7.65
N CYS A 192 0.81 8.13 -6.65
CA CYS A 192 1.72 7.92 -5.51
C CYS A 192 2.46 6.59 -5.66
N PHE A 193 3.79 6.65 -5.74
CA PHE A 193 4.63 5.50 -5.99
C PHE A 193 5.61 5.28 -4.84
N MET A 194 5.77 4.03 -4.44
CA MET A 194 6.72 3.58 -3.44
C MET A 194 7.66 2.55 -4.07
N VAL A 195 8.96 2.78 -3.91
CA VAL A 195 10.02 1.85 -4.32
C VAL A 195 10.62 1.26 -3.08
N ILE A 196 10.36 -0.02 -2.84
CA ILE A 196 10.84 -0.77 -1.70
C ILE A 196 12.00 -1.65 -2.14
N GLN A 197 13.18 -1.40 -1.60
CA GLN A 197 14.41 -2.13 -1.92
C GLN A 197 14.82 -3.01 -0.74
N PHE A 198 15.03 -4.30 -0.99
CA PHE A 198 15.40 -5.32 0.00
C PHE A 198 16.92 -5.52 0.04
#